data_AF-A0A9E4FMM1-F1
#
_entry.id   AF-A0A9E4FMM1-F1
#
_cell.length_a   1.000
_cell.length_b   1.000
_cell.length_c   1.000
_cell.angle_alpha   90.00
_cell.angle_beta   90.00
_cell.angle_gamma   90.00
#
_symmetry.space_group_name_H-M   'P 1'
#
loop_
_entity.id
_entity.type
_entity.pdbx_description
1 polymer ?
#
loop_
_entity_poly.entity_id
_entity_poly.type
_entity_poly.pdbx_seq_one_letter_code
_entity_poly.pdbx_strand_id
1 'polypeptide(L)' 'MANQLGKRYVCAKCGTMVLCTKTGEGSVQCCEVEMEIQQPRQLPSSD' A
#
# COMPACT_ATOMS: atom_id res chain seq x y z
N MET A 1 11.72 2.87 0.45
CA MET A 1 11.82 1.64 -0.38
C MET A 1 11.33 1.89 -1.81
N ALA A 2 11.73 1.09 -2.82
CA ALA A 2 11.11 1.16 -4.15
C ALA A 2 9.64 0.74 -4.10
N ASN A 3 8.78 1.38 -4.90
CA ASN A 3 7.37 1.01 -4.96
C ASN A 3 7.17 -0.31 -5.73
N GLN A 4 6.11 -1.05 -5.40
CA GLN A 4 5.85 -2.38 -5.94
C GLN A 4 4.59 -2.37 -6.81
N LEU A 5 4.74 -2.78 -8.07
CA LEU A 5 3.62 -2.88 -9.01
C LEU A 5 2.51 -3.79 -8.46
N GLY A 6 1.27 -3.34 -8.61
CA GLY A 6 0.09 -4.10 -8.19
C GLY A 6 -0.13 -4.15 -6.68
N LYS A 7 0.76 -3.56 -5.87
CA LYS A 7 0.54 -3.42 -4.42
C LYS A 7 -0.31 -2.19 -4.13
N ARG A 8 -1.18 -2.34 -3.14
CA ARG A 8 -1.93 -1.23 -2.54
C ARG A 8 -1.15 -0.69 -1.36
N TYR A 9 -1.03 0.61 -1.28
CA TYR A 9 -0.42 1.32 -0.17
C TYR A 9 -1.51 2.01 0.64
N VAL A 10 -1.42 1.97 1.97
CA VAL A 10 -2.36 2.58 2.89
C VAL A 10 -1.63 3.62 3.74
N CYS A 11 -2.21 4.81 3.85
CA CYS A 11 -1.71 5.84 4.74
C CYS A 11 -2.26 5.60 6.15
N ALA A 12 -1.37 5.43 7.13
CA ALA A 12 -1.76 5.23 8.53
C ALA A 12 -2.41 6.47 9.18
N LYS A 13 -2.17 7.68 8.64
CA LYS A 13 -2.72 8.94 9.19
C LYS A 13 -4.14 9.24 8.73
N CYS A 14 -4.42 9.10 7.43
CA CYS A 14 -5.71 9.51 6.83
C CYS A 14 -6.52 8.35 6.25
N GLY A 15 -5.98 7.14 6.20
CA GLY A 15 -6.65 5.97 5.64
C GLY A 15 -6.69 5.91 4.11
N THR A 16 -6.07 6.86 3.41
CA THR A 16 -6.01 6.87 1.94
C THR A 16 -5.34 5.61 1.41
N MET A 17 -5.94 5.01 0.39
CA MET A 17 -5.43 3.84 -0.30
C MET A 17 -5.06 4.18 -1.74
N VAL A 18 -3.87 3.78 -2.18
CA VAL A 18 -3.41 3.96 -3.57
C VAL A 18 -2.89 2.65 -4.15
N LEU A 19 -3.14 2.41 -5.43
CA LEU A 19 -2.62 1.25 -6.17
C LEU A 19 -1.42 1.67 -7.01
N CYS A 20 -0.28 1.00 -6.85
CA CYS A 20 0.87 1.24 -7.71
C CYS A 20 0.64 0.56 -9.07
N THR A 21 0.41 1.35 -10.13
CA THR A 21 0.21 0.87 -11.52
C THR A 21 1.48 0.93 -12.36
N LYS A 22 2.55 1.52 -11.84
CA LYS A 22 3.88 1.59 -12.47
C LYS A 22 4.96 1.63 -11.39
N THR A 23 6.01 0.82 -11.58
CA THR A 23 7.17 0.78 -10.69
C THR A 23 8.09 1.99 -10.85
N GLY A 24 8.74 2.35 -9.76
CA GLY A 24 9.74 3.38 -9.62
C GLY A 24 10.56 3.15 -8.35
N GLU A 25 11.72 3.78 -8.28
CA GLU A 25 12.70 3.56 -7.20
C GLU A 25 12.35 4.27 -5.89
N GLY A 26 11.37 5.18 -5.94
CA GLY A 26 10.91 5.95 -4.78
C GLY A 26 9.84 5.25 -3.95
N SER A 27 9.75 5.67 -2.68
CA SER A 27 8.70 5.28 -1.74
C SER A 27 7.43 6.09 -1.94
N VAL A 28 6.27 5.48 -1.69
CA VAL A 28 4.99 6.20 -1.69
C VAL A 28 4.83 6.91 -0.34
N GLN A 29 4.65 8.23 -0.36
CA GLN A 29 4.44 9.05 0.84
C GLN A 29 3.10 9.76 0.81
N CYS A 30 2.46 9.85 1.98
CA CYS A 30 1.23 10.61 2.19
C CYS A 30 1.27 11.19 3.61
N CYS A 31 0.83 12.43 3.83
CA CYS A 31 0.85 13.09 5.14
C CYS A 31 2.24 13.08 5.82
N GLU A 32 3.30 13.27 5.02
CA GLU A 32 4.71 13.27 5.45
C GLU A 32 5.17 11.95 6.08
N VAL A 33 4.45 10.85 5.83
CA VAL A 33 4.83 9.50 6.27
C VAL A 33 4.92 8.56 5.07
N GLU A 34 5.83 7.58 5.14
CA GLU A 34 5.90 6.49 4.18
C GLU A 34 4.66 5.59 4.34
N MET A 35 4.01 5.27 3.23
CA MET A 35 2.79 4.46 3.24
C MET A 35 3.13 2.97 3.36
N GLU A 36 2.24 2.21 3.99
CA GLU A 36 2.43 0.78 4.23
C GLU A 36 1.74 -0.07 3.15
N ILE A 37 2.33 -1.19 2.76
CA ILE A 37 1.69 -2.12 1.82
C ILE A 37 0.53 -2.82 2.52
N GLN A 38 -0.67 -2.70 1.94
CA GLN A 38 -1.86 -3.43 2.37
C GLN A 38 -1.60 -4.93 2.24
N GLN A 39 -1.57 -5.63 3.36
CA GLN A 39 -1.52 -7.08 3.35
C GLN A 39 -2.90 -7.63 2.98
N PRO A 40 -2.98 -8.69 2.17
CA PRO A 40 -4.23 -9.38 1.94
C PRO A 40 -4.78 -9.85 3.30
N ARG A 41 -6.00 -9.46 3.61
CA ARG A 41 -6.71 -10.01 4.78
C ARG A 41 -6.94 -11.49 4.48
N GLN A 42 -6.45 -12.36 5.35
CA GLN A 42 -6.87 -13.76 5.33
C GLN A 42 -8.36 -13.76 5.63
N LEU A 43 -9.18 -14.03 4.60
CA LEU A 43 -10.56 -14.37 4.84
C LEU A 43 -10.54 -15.72 5.57
N PRO A 44 -11.28 -15.88 6.69
CA PRO A 44 -11.47 -17.20 7.25
C PRO A 44 -12.03 -18.08 6.13
N SER A 45 -11.40 -19.23 5.88
CA SER A 45 -11.87 -20.21 4.90
C SER A 45 -13.37 -20.39 5.09
N SER A 46 -14.16 -19.96 4.11
CA SER A 46 -15.60 -20.13 4.12
C SER A 46 -15.89 -21.62 4.02
N ASP A 47 -16.32 -22.22 5.14
CA ASP A 47 -17.02 -23.50 5.21
C ASP A 47 -18.46 -23.33 4.66
#